data_AF-A0A844ICV6-F1
#
_entry.id   AF-A0A844ICV6-F1
#
_cell.length_a   1.000
_cell.length_b   1.000
_cell.length_c   1.000
_cell.angle_alpha   90.00
_cell.angle_beta   90.00
_cell.angle_gamma   90.00
#
_symmetry.space_group_name_H-M   'P 1'
#
loop_
_entity.id
_entity.type
_entity.pdbx_description
1 polymer ?
#
loop_
_entity_poly.entity_id
_entity_poly.type
_entity_poly.pdbx_seq_one_letter_code
_entity_poly.pdbx_strand_id
1 'polypeptide(L)' 'METIAIKVDAEVAKAYQAAEPQKQQKIQTIVNDLLKLIIQDKSLDDIIQEMQEQGKNRGLTPEILNEILQNG' A
#
# COMPACT_ATOMS: atom_id res chain seq x y z
N MET A 1 13.73 -8.20 -1.93
CA MET A 1 13.08 -7.36 -2.96
C MET A 1 13.52 -7.89 -4.30
N GLU A 2 12.64 -7.86 -5.29
CA GLU A 2 12.99 -8.15 -6.68
C GLU A 2 13.21 -6.84 -7.45
N THR A 3 13.96 -6.88 -8.55
CA THR A 3 14.29 -5.69 -9.35
C THR A 3 13.52 -5.70 -10.67
N ILE A 4 12.82 -4.61 -10.94
CA ILE A 4 12.21 -4.31 -12.24
C ILE A 4 12.82 -3.03 -12.80
N ALA A 5 12.88 -2.89 -14.12
CA ALA A 5 13.37 -1.68 -14.79
C ALA A 5 12.20 -0.86 -15.33
N ILE A 6 12.02 0.35 -14.80
CA ILE A 6 10.99 1.30 -15.26
C ILE A 6 11.69 2.42 -16.03
N LYS A 7 11.22 2.70 -17.25
CA LYS A 7 11.72 3.83 -18.03
C LYS A 7 11.19 5.13 -17.42
N VAL A 8 12.08 6.07 -17.17
CA VAL A 8 11.79 7.43 -16.70
C VAL A 8 12.48 8.43 -17.60
N ASP A 9 12.13 9.70 -17.47
CA ASP A 9 12.80 10.78 -18.21
C ASP A 9 14.29 10.83 -17.87
N ALA A 10 15.10 11.22 -18.87
CA ALA A 10 16.56 11.22 -18.75
C ALA A 10 17.06 12.11 -17.60
N GLU A 11 16.38 13.23 -17.33
CA GLU A 11 16.71 14.11 -16.21
C GLU A 11 16.45 13.46 -14.85
N VAL A 12 15.35 12.70 -14.72
CA VAL A 12 14.99 11.98 -13.50
C VAL A 12 16.00 10.88 -13.22
N ALA A 13 16.40 10.13 -14.25
CA ALA A 13 17.42 9.09 -14.13
C ALA A 13 18.75 9.67 -13.63
N LYS A 14 19.21 10.78 -14.22
CA LYS A 14 20.44 11.47 -13.81
C LYS A 14 20.35 12.00 -12.38
N ALA A 15 19.23 12.63 -12.01
CA ALA A 15 19.02 13.16 -10.67
C ALA A 15 18.96 12.06 -9.60
N TYR A 16 18.35 10.92 -9.91
CA TYR A 16 18.31 9.76 -9.02
C TYR A 16 19.72 9.17 -8.82
N GLN A 17 20.47 8.96 -9.90
CA GLN A 17 21.84 8.42 -9.84
C GLN A 17 22.81 9.33 -9.08
N ALA A 18 22.64 10.65 -9.20
CA ALA A 18 23.46 11.63 -8.49
C ALA A 18 23.04 11.85 -7.01
N ALA A 19 21.88 11.31 -6.60
CA ALA A 19 21.40 11.48 -5.23
C ALA A 19 22.18 10.62 -4.23
N GLU A 20 22.26 11.08 -2.99
CA GLU A 20 22.87 10.32 -1.90
C GLU A 20 22.13 8.99 -1.66
N PRO A 21 22.82 7.92 -1.18
CA PRO A 21 22.22 6.60 -0.98
C PRO A 21 20.95 6.61 -0.13
N GLN A 22 20.91 7.46 0.91
CA GLN A 22 19.73 7.59 1.78
C GLN A 22 18.51 8.14 1.01
N LYS A 23 18.74 9.10 0.10
CA LYS A 23 17.69 9.68 -0.74
C LYS A 23 17.22 8.69 -1.80
N GLN A 24 18.14 7.93 -2.40
CA GLN A 24 17.80 6.83 -3.32
C GLN A 24 16.91 5.78 -2.63
N GLN A 25 17.28 5.35 -1.43
CA GLN A 25 16.49 4.40 -0.64
C GLN A 25 15.08 4.92 -0.33
N LYS A 26 14.97 6.20 0.05
CA LYS A 26 13.67 6.82 0.29
C LYS A 26 12.80 6.84 -0.96
N ILE A 27 13.38 7.18 -2.11
CA ILE A 27 12.68 7.16 -3.40
C ILE A 27 12.24 5.74 -3.75
N GLN A 28 13.09 4.73 -3.55
CA GLN A 28 12.76 3.33 -3.79
C GLN A 28 11.55 2.88 -2.96
N THR A 29 11.48 3.26 -1.67
CA THR A 29 10.31 2.96 -0.83
C THR A 29 9.03 3.60 -1.38
N ILE A 30 9.09 4.89 -1.72
CA ILE A 30 7.94 5.63 -2.25
C ILE A 30 7.44 5.02 -3.58
N VAL A 31 8.35 4.70 -4.50
CA VAL A 31 8.00 4.09 -5.79
C VAL A 31 7.38 2.72 -5.57
N ASN A 32 7.96 1.90 -4.69
CA ASN A 32 7.43 0.57 -4.39
C ASN A 32 6.02 0.63 -3.80
N ASP A 33 5.74 1.57 -2.89
CA ASP A 33 4.40 1.71 -2.30
C ASP A 33 3.39 2.30 -3.30
N LEU A 34 3.81 3.23 -4.15
CA LEU A 34 2.99 3.73 -5.25
C LEU A 34 2.63 2.61 -6.24
N LEU A 35 3.60 1.77 -6.62
CA LEU A 35 3.35 0.63 -7.51
C LEU A 35 2.37 -0.35 -6.89
N LYS A 36 2.49 -0.66 -5.60
CA LYS A 36 1.50 -1.50 -4.90
C LYS A 36 0.12 -0.89 -4.96
N LEU A 37 -0.03 0.41 -4.75
CA LEU A 37 -1.32 1.09 -4.80
C LEU A 37 -1.94 1.05 -6.20
N ILE A 38 -1.14 1.28 -7.23
CA ILE A 38 -1.62 1.28 -8.63
C ILE A 38 -1.96 -0.14 -9.11
N ILE A 39 -1.16 -1.13 -8.71
CA ILE A 39 -1.34 -2.54 -9.10
C ILE A 39 -2.41 -3.22 -8.26
N GLN A 40 -2.62 -2.78 -7.01
CA GLN A 40 -3.80 -3.17 -6.25
C GLN A 40 -5.02 -2.54 -6.93
N ASP A 41 -5.57 -3.30 -7.86
CA ASP A 41 -6.94 -3.19 -8.37
C ASP A 41 -7.92 -3.60 -7.25
N LYS A 42 -7.68 -3.09 -6.03
CA LYS A 42 -8.54 -3.34 -4.89
C LYS A 42 -9.71 -2.39 -5.04
N SER A 43 -10.82 -2.97 -5.46
CA SER A 43 -12.11 -2.31 -5.33
C SER A 43 -12.33 -1.93 -3.86
N LEU A 44 -13.22 -0.97 -3.61
CA LEU A 44 -13.65 -0.66 -2.25
C LEU A 44 -14.12 -1.93 -1.50
N ASP A 45 -14.68 -2.89 -2.23
CA ASP A 45 -15.09 -4.19 -1.70
C ASP A 45 -13.91 -5.03 -1.22
N ASP A 46 -12.77 -5.01 -1.92
CA ASP A 46 -11.55 -5.73 -1.48
C ASP A 46 -10.95 -5.12 -0.21
N ILE A 47 -11.08 -3.81 -0.04
CA ILE A 47 -10.66 -3.09 1.17
C ILE A 47 -11.60 -3.45 2.33
N ILE A 48 -12.92 -3.45 2.09
CA ILE A 48 -13.92 -3.84 3.08
C ILE A 48 -13.72 -5.30 3.50
N GLN A 49 -13.47 -6.20 2.54
CA GLN A 49 -13.26 -7.61 2.81
C GLN A 49 -12.00 -7.84 3.65
N GLU A 50 -10.90 -7.15 3.33
CA GLU A 50 -9.68 -7.21 4.15
C GLU A 50 -9.91 -6.67 5.57
N MET A 51 -10.63 -5.56 5.72
CA MET A 51 -10.99 -5.02 7.04
C MET A 51 -11.88 -5.98 7.84
N GLN A 52 -12.82 -6.67 7.18
CA GLN A 52 -13.66 -7.69 7.81
C GLN A 52 -12.84 -8.91 8.24
N GLU A 53 -11.89 -9.38 7.42
CA GLU A 53 -11.00 -10.48 7.78
C GLU A 53 -10.07 -10.11 8.94
N GLN A 54 -9.48 -8.91 8.92
CA GLN A 54 -8.68 -8.38 10.02
C GLN A 54 -9.53 -8.21 11.29
N GLY A 55 -10.78 -7.78 11.16
CA GLY A 55 -11.77 -7.70 12.23
C GLY A 55 -12.02 -9.07 12.85
N LYS A 56 -12.39 -10.07 12.05
CA LYS A 56 -12.61 -11.45 12.50
C LYS A 56 -11.39 -12.02 13.22
N ASN A 57 -10.19 -11.82 12.67
CA ASN A 57 -8.93 -12.26 13.28
C ASN A 57 -8.63 -11.56 14.62
N ARG A 58 -9.21 -10.38 14.85
CA ARG A 58 -9.13 -9.62 16.12
C ARG A 58 -10.34 -9.84 17.01
N GLY A 59 -11.21 -10.79 16.68
CA GLY A 59 -12.42 -11.11 17.44
C GLY A 59 -13.60 -10.17 17.19
N LEU A 60 -13.52 -9.26 16.22
CA LEU A 60 -14.65 -8.47 15.73
C LEU A 60 -15.48 -9.35 14.80
N THR A 61 -16.37 -10.15 15.39
CA THR A 61 -17.32 -10.98 14.65
C THR A 61 -18.49 -10.11 14.16
N PRO A 62 -19.27 -10.56 13.15
CA PRO A 62 -20.46 -9.84 12.68
C PRO A 62 -21.44 -9.49 13.81
N GLU A 63 -21.52 -10.35 14.83
CA GLU A 63 -22.37 -10.15 16.01
C GLU A 63 -21.88 -8.97 16.86
N ILE A 64 -20.58 -8.88 17.14
CA ILE A 64 -19.99 -7.79 17.93
C ILE A 64 -20.04 -6.47 17.14
N LEU A 65 -19.83 -6.52 15.82
CA LEU A 65 -19.98 -5.34 14.97
C LEU A 65 -21.42 -4.80 15.00
N ASN A 66 -22.42 -5.67 14.93
CA ASN A 66 -23.82 -5.28 15.04
C ASN A 66 -24.15 -4.70 16.42
N GLU A 67 -23.57 -5.25 17.49
CA GLU A 67 -23.74 -4.73 18.85
C GLU A 67 -23.18 -3.31 18.98
N ILE A 68 -22.01 -3.03 18.38
CA ILE A 68 -21.40 -1.69 18.36
C ILE A 68 -22.25 -0.71 17.54
N LEU A 69 -22.74 -1.13 16.37
CA LEU A 69 -23.53 -0.26 15.48
C LEU A 69 -24.93 0.04 16.01
N GLN A 70 -25.52 -0.85 16.82
CA GLN A 70 -26.83 -0.63 17.44
C GLN A 70 -26.77 0.17 18.74
N ASN A 71 -25.61 0.17 19.42
CA ASN A 71 -25.43 0.81 20.72
C ASN A 71 -24.45 1.99 20.70
N GLY A 72 -23.98 2.41 19.52
CA GLY A 72 -23.04 3.52 19.30
C GLY A 72 -23.71 4.82 18.89
#